data_AF-A0A7S2EUP7-F1
#
_entry.id   AF-A0A7S2EUP7-F1
#
_cell.length_a   1.000
_cell.length_b   1.000
_cell.length_c   1.000
_cell.angle_alpha   90.00
_cell.angle_beta   90.00
_cell.angle_gamma   90.00
#
_symmetry.space_group_name_H-M   'P 1'
#
loop_
_entity.id
_entity.type
_entity.pdbx_description
1 polymer ?
#
loop_
_entity_poly.entity_id
_entity_poly.type
_entity_poly.pdbx_seq_one_letter_code
_entity_poly.pdbx_strand_id
1 'polypeptide(L)'
;SLPVKRRVLLTGTPMQNDLQEFYAMVDFTNPGVLGSQEEFRRKVLFPILRGREPDATESQKRKMMQIQNDMSSTVNEFILRRINTLNAQHLPPKLVQVVCCNLTDIQRNM
;
A
#
# COMPACT_ATOMS: atom_id res chain seq x y z
N SER A 1 -10.08 -14.28 16.83
CA SER A 1 -8.89 -13.61 17.39
C SER A 1 -8.12 -14.61 18.22
N LEU A 2 -6.80 -14.76 18.01
CA LEU A 2 -5.95 -15.62 18.84
C LEU A 2 -5.69 -14.91 20.19
N PRO A 3 -5.84 -15.58 21.35
CA PRO A 3 -5.64 -14.96 22.66
C PRO A 3 -4.14 -14.80 22.96
N VAL A 4 -3.54 -13.75 22.40
CA VAL A 4 -2.11 -13.42 22.60
C VAL A 4 -1.95 -11.95 22.98
N LYS A 5 -1.00 -11.68 23.89
CA LYS A 5 -0.77 -10.33 24.42
C LYS A 5 -0.09 -9.37 23.43
N ARG A 6 0.77 -9.89 22.54
CA ARG A 6 1.57 -9.11 21.59
C ARG A 6 1.49 -9.72 20.20
N ARG A 7 1.32 -8.88 19.18
CA ARG A 7 1.20 -9.29 17.77
C ARG A 7 2.21 -8.49 16.95
N VAL A 8 3.13 -9.20 16.30
CA VAL A 8 4.14 -8.61 15.41
C VAL A 8 3.97 -9.26 14.05
N LEU A 9 3.86 -8.45 12.99
CA LEU A 9 3.69 -8.89 11.62
C LEU A 9 4.91 -8.46 10.80
N LEU A 10 5.49 -9.41 10.05
CA LEU A 10 6.59 -9.16 9.14
C LEU A 10 6.05 -9.13 7.71
N THR A 11 6.39 -8.08 6.96
CA THR A 11 5.99 -7.95 5.55
C THR A 11 7.08 -7.26 4.76
N GLY A 12 7.32 -7.74 3.53
CA GLY A 12 8.27 -7.11 2.61
C GLY A 12 7.73 -5.82 1.97
N THR A 13 6.41 -5.66 1.93
CA THR A 13 5.73 -4.59 1.16
C THR A 13 4.46 -4.12 1.89
N PRO A 14 4.58 -3.37 3.01
CA PRO A 14 3.44 -3.07 3.88
C PRO A 14 2.34 -2.25 3.20
N MET A 15 2.66 -1.51 2.13
CA MET A 15 1.76 -0.51 1.53
C MET A 15 1.47 -0.74 0.04
N GLN A 16 2.05 -1.79 -0.57
CA GLN A 16 1.91 -2.05 -2.02
C GLN A 16 0.74 -2.98 -2.37
N ASN A 17 0.14 -3.64 -1.38
CA ASN A 17 -1.08 -4.40 -1.57
C ASN A 17 -2.29 -3.61 -1.08
N ASP A 18 -3.45 -3.91 -1.65
CA ASP A 18 -4.78 -3.36 -1.36
C ASP A 18 -4.91 -2.72 0.04
N LEU A 19 -5.49 -1.51 0.11
CA LEU A 19 -5.80 -0.82 1.37
C LEU A 19 -6.67 -1.68 2.31
N GLN A 20 -7.42 -2.65 1.79
CA GLN A 20 -8.13 -3.64 2.60
C GLN A 20 -7.21 -4.65 3.28
N GLU A 21 -6.16 -5.14 2.60
CA GLU A 21 -5.12 -5.97 3.22
C GLU A 21 -4.37 -5.16 4.27
N PHE A 22 -4.08 -3.89 3.97
CA PHE A 22 -3.47 -2.99 4.93
C PHE A 22 -4.33 -2.84 6.19
N TYR A 23 -5.64 -2.61 6.06
CA TYR A 23 -6.55 -2.57 7.19
C TYR A 23 -6.49 -3.87 8.01
N ALA A 24 -6.53 -5.04 7.35
CA ALA A 24 -6.48 -6.32 8.04
C ALA A 24 -5.17 -6.50 8.83
N MET A 25 -4.02 -6.09 8.29
CA MET A 25 -2.73 -6.12 8.99
C MET A 25 -2.70 -5.17 10.20
N VAL A 26 -3.25 -3.97 10.06
CA VAL A 26 -3.31 -2.99 11.14
C VAL A 26 -4.28 -3.44 12.22
N ASP A 27 -5.49 -3.90 11.88
CA ASP A 27 -6.46 -4.38 12.87
C ASP A 27 -5.97 -5.66 13.57
N PHE A 28 -5.23 -6.52 12.86
CA PHE A 28 -4.58 -7.65 13.50
C PHE A 28 -3.47 -7.23 14.47
N THR A 29 -2.65 -6.21 14.18
CA THR A 29 -1.54 -5.83 15.07
C THR A 29 -1.98 -4.87 16.17
N ASN A 30 -2.87 -3.94 15.85
CA ASN A 30 -3.36 -2.83 16.66
C ASN A 30 -4.88 -2.64 16.44
N PRO A 31 -5.74 -3.51 17.03
CA PRO A 31 -7.17 -3.46 16.80
C PRO A 31 -7.78 -2.11 17.13
N GLY A 32 -8.71 -1.67 16.30
CA GLY A 32 -9.48 -0.44 16.53
C GLY A 32 -8.76 0.87 16.23
N VAL A 33 -7.45 0.88 15.95
CA VAL A 33 -6.70 2.12 15.61
C VAL A 33 -7.27 2.82 14.37
N LEU A 34 -7.75 2.05 13.39
CA LEU A 34 -8.36 2.58 12.16
C LEU A 34 -9.89 2.60 12.21
N GLY A 35 -10.49 2.31 13.36
CA GLY A 35 -11.92 2.13 13.52
C GLY A 35 -12.45 0.83 12.91
N SER A 36 -13.77 0.76 12.73
CA SER A 36 -14.43 -0.39 12.10
C SER A 36 -14.11 -0.49 10.62
N GLN A 37 -14.22 -1.69 10.05
CA GLN A 37 -13.92 -1.93 8.63
C GLN A 37 -14.83 -1.09 7.72
N GLU A 38 -16.10 -0.93 8.08
CA GLU A 38 -17.05 -0.11 7.32
C GLU A 38 -16.67 1.38 7.35
N GLU A 39 -16.28 1.89 8.51
CA GLU A 39 -15.80 3.27 8.63
C GLU A 39 -14.51 3.49 7.86
N PHE A 40 -13.56 2.56 7.94
CA PHE A 40 -12.33 2.62 7.17
C PHE A 40 -12.63 2.66 5.67
N ARG A 41 -13.56 1.82 5.18
CA ARG A 41 -13.96 1.83 3.77
C ARG A 41 -14.53 3.19 3.36
N ARG A 42 -15.45 3.74 4.17
CA ARG A 42 -16.13 5.00 3.88
C ARG A 42 -15.23 6.23 3.99
N LYS A 43 -14.39 6.30 5.02
CA LYS A 43 -13.57 7.48 5.37
C LYS A 43 -12.20 7.47 4.69
N VAL A 44 -11.67 6.28 4.36
CA VAL A 44 -10.30 6.13 3.85
C VAL A 44 -10.28 5.47 2.46
N LEU A 45 -10.75 4.23 2.32
CA LEU A 45 -10.63 3.46 1.07
C LEU A 45 -11.30 4.17 -0.12
N PHE A 46 -12.61 4.41 -0.05
CA PHE A 46 -13.36 4.95 -1.19
C PHE A 46 -12.92 6.37 -1.58
N PRO A 47 -12.66 7.30 -0.65
CA PRO A 47 -12.10 8.60 -0.99
C PRO A 47 -10.73 8.52 -1.67
N ILE A 48 -9.85 7.60 -1.23
CA ILE A 48 -8.55 7.40 -1.86
C ILE A 48 -8.71 6.84 -3.27
N LEU A 49 -9.55 5.82 -3.46
CA LEU A 49 -9.81 5.25 -4.79
C LEU A 49 -10.37 6.32 -5.74
N ARG A 50 -11.39 7.07 -5.30
CA ARG A 50 -11.97 8.17 -6.09
C ARG A 50 -10.95 9.24 -6.46
N GLY A 51 -9.99 9.56 -5.59
CA GLY A 51 -8.93 10.53 -5.89
C GLY A 51 -7.85 10.02 -6.85
N ARG A 52 -7.76 8.70 -7.08
CA ARG A 52 -6.83 8.06 -8.02
C ARG A 52 -7.39 7.91 -9.42
N GLU A 53 -8.70 8.02 -9.59
CA GLU A 53 -9.33 7.90 -10.90
C GLU A 53 -8.81 8.99 -11.87
N PRO A 54 -8.63 8.69 -13.16
CA PRO A 54 -8.12 9.65 -14.14
C PRO A 54 -8.97 10.93 -14.26
N ASP A 55 -10.28 10.81 -14.04
CA ASP A 55 -11.27 11.88 -14.10
C ASP A 55 -11.51 12.57 -12.74
N ALA A 56 -10.72 12.25 -11.72
CA ALA A 56 -10.84 12.83 -10.40
C ALA A 56 -10.68 14.36 -10.42
N THR A 57 -11.58 15.06 -9.74
CA THR A 57 -11.50 16.52 -9.61
C THR A 57 -10.34 16.94 -8.71
N GLU A 58 -9.87 18.18 -8.85
CA GLU A 58 -8.80 18.71 -7.99
C GLU A 58 -9.15 18.66 -6.49
N SER A 59 -10.43 18.84 -6.15
CA SER A 59 -10.91 18.68 -4.77
C SER A 59 -10.77 17.22 -4.28
N GLN A 60 -11.09 16.24 -5.12
CA GLN A 60 -10.98 14.82 -4.78
C GLN A 60 -9.52 14.40 -4.61
N LYS A 61 -8.61 14.86 -5.49
CA LYS A 61 -7.17 14.62 -5.36
C LYS A 61 -6.60 15.21 -4.08
N ARG A 62 -6.96 16.46 -3.74
CA ARG A 62 -6.54 17.10 -2.48
C ARG A 62 -7.03 16.32 -1.26
N LYS A 63 -8.31 15.91 -1.27
CA LYS A 63 -8.90 15.11 -0.19
C LYS A 63 -8.21 13.76 -0.04
N MET A 64 -7.92 13.07 -1.13
CA MET A 64 -7.13 11.83 -1.11
C MET A 64 -5.77 12.05 -0.46
N MET A 65 -5.03 13.08 -0.89
CA MET A 65 -3.69 13.36 -0.39
C MET A 65 -3.71 13.67 1.12
N GLN A 66 -4.69 14.43 1.59
CA GLN A 66 -4.88 14.69 3.01
C GLN A 66 -5.10 13.39 3.79
N ILE A 67 -6.04 12.54 3.35
CA ILE A 67 -6.35 11.27 4.00
C ILE A 67 -5.12 10.34 4.01
N GLN A 68 -4.35 10.29 2.91
CA GLN A 68 -3.12 9.50 2.85
C GLN A 68 -2.07 9.99 3.85
N ASN A 69 -1.91 11.31 4.00
CA ASN A 69 -0.96 11.89 4.95
C ASN A 69 -1.39 11.65 6.41
N ASP A 70 -2.67 11.80 6.72
CA ASP A 70 -3.22 11.54 8.05
C ASP A 70 -3.04 10.06 8.41
N MET A 71 -3.41 9.15 7.49
CA MET A 71 -3.24 7.71 7.69
C MET A 71 -1.76 7.35 7.87
N SER A 72 -0.87 7.86 7.01
CA SER A 72 0.58 7.66 7.11
C SER A 72 1.11 8.08 8.48
N SER A 73 0.69 9.25 8.97
CA SER A 73 1.11 9.77 10.28
C SER A 73 0.72 8.84 11.41
N THR A 74 -0.52 8.35 11.44
CA THR A 74 -0.99 7.40 12.47
C THR A 74 -0.25 6.07 12.38
N VAL A 75 -0.07 5.50 11.19
CA VAL A 75 0.47 4.15 11.05
C VAL A 75 1.98 4.08 11.26
N ASN A 76 2.69 5.18 11.02
CA ASN A 76 4.13 5.27 11.24
C ASN A 76 4.51 5.22 12.73
N GLU A 77 3.57 5.40 13.66
CA GLU A 77 3.83 5.24 15.10
C GLU A 77 4.15 3.79 15.50
N PHE A 78 3.69 2.81 14.70
CA PHE A 78 3.85 1.38 15.02
C PHE A 78 4.40 0.55 13.86
N ILE A 79 4.69 1.14 12.71
CA ILE A 79 5.37 0.48 11.59
C ILE A 79 6.86 0.81 11.61
N LEU A 80 7.70 -0.22 11.79
CA LEU A 80 9.14 -0.10 11.63
C LEU A 80 9.54 -0.45 10.18
N ARG A 81 9.93 0.56 9.40
CA ARG A 81 10.46 0.37 8.04
C ARG A 81 11.91 0.85 7.95
N ARG A 82 12.82 -0.06 7.64
CA ARG A 82 14.23 0.26 7.34
C ARG A 82 14.47 0.07 5.85
N ILE A 83 14.86 1.15 5.17
CA ILE A 83 15.21 1.08 3.75
C ILE A 83 16.65 0.57 3.65
N ASN A 84 16.89 -0.29 2.68
CA ASN A 84 18.21 -0.89 2.45
C ASN A 84 19.20 0.07 1.78
N THR A 85 19.18 1.36 2.12
CA THR A 85 20.10 2.37 1.58
C THR A 85 21.55 2.07 1.95
N LEU A 86 21.77 1.43 3.09
CA LEU A 86 23.11 1.05 3.58
C LEU A 86 23.75 -0.06 2.73
N ASN A 87 23.02 -1.11 2.35
CA ASN A 87 23.61 -2.19 1.54
C ASN A 87 23.73 -1.83 0.05
N ALA A 88 22.98 -0.84 -0.44
CA ALA A 88 23.06 -0.42 -1.83
C ALA A 88 24.47 0.07 -2.22
N GLN A 89 25.26 0.56 -1.26
CA GLN A 89 26.65 0.99 -1.47
C GLN A 89 27.63 -0.17 -1.65
N HIS A 90 27.24 -1.40 -1.28
CA HIS A 90 28.08 -2.59 -1.32
C HIS A 90 27.63 -3.61 -2.36
N LEU A 91 26.60 -3.28 -3.16
CA LEU A 91 26.03 -4.17 -4.16
C LEU A 91 26.29 -3.63 -5.58
N PRO A 92 26.46 -4.51 -6.58
CA PRO A 92 26.48 -4.09 -7.98
C PRO A 92 25.20 -3.33 -8.36
N PRO A 93 25.26 -2.41 -9.33
CA PRO A 93 24.08 -1.67 -9.78
C PRO A 93 23.01 -2.64 -10.31
N LYS A 94 21.76 -2.40 -9.91
CA LYS A 94 20.61 -3.14 -10.45
C LYS A 94 20.38 -2.73 -11.89
N LEU A 95 20.70 -3.61 -12.85
CA LEU A 95 20.32 -3.44 -14.25
C LEU A 95 18.85 -3.84 -14.42
N VAL A 96 18.02 -2.93 -14.89
CA VAL A 96 16.61 -3.18 -15.24
C VAL A 96 16.47 -3.01 -16.74
N GLN A 97 16.10 -4.08 -17.44
CA GLN A 97 15.86 -4.06 -18.88
C GLN A 97 14.45 -4.55 -19.15
N VAL A 98 13.66 -3.72 -19.84
CA VAL A 98 12.35 -4.10 -20.36
C VAL A 98 12.55 -4.45 -21.83
N VAL A 99 12.33 -5.72 -22.18
CA VAL A 99 12.40 -6.19 -23.58
C VAL A 99 10.99 -6.45 -24.07
N CYS A 100 10.51 -5.57 -24.95
CA CYS A 100 9.24 -5.77 -25.63
C CYS A 100 9.45 -6.72 -26.81
N CYS A 101 9.02 -7.97 -26.68
CA CYS A 101 9.05 -8.94 -27.77
C CYS A 101 7.75 -8.83 -28.58
N ASN A 102 7.88 -8.65 -29.89
CA ASN A 102 6.73 -8.71 -30.78
C ASN A 102 6.13 -10.11 -30.78
N LEU A 103 4.79 -10.17 -30.86
CA LEU A 103 4.09 -11.43 -31.09
C LEU A 103 4.54 -12.04 -32.42
N THR A 104 4.74 -13.35 -32.42
CA THR A 104 4.91 -14.14 -33.65
C THR A 104 3.60 -14.19 -34.44
N ASP A 105 3.66 -14.55 -35.73
CA ASP A 105 2.45 -14.58 -36.57
C ASP A 105 1.41 -15.60 -36.08
N ILE A 106 1.85 -16.71 -35.46
CA ILE A 106 0.93 -17.68 -34.82
C ILE A 106 0.21 -17.04 -33.63
N GLN A 107 0.91 -16.29 -32.79
CA GLN A 107 0.31 -15.62 -31.63
C GLN A 107 -0.61 -14.45 -31.99
N ARG A 108 -0.41 -13.84 -33.17
CA ARG A 108 -1.31 -12.80 -33.70
C ARG A 108 -2.61 -13.37 -34.27
N ASN A 109 -2.58 -14.63 -34.71
CA ASN A 109 -3.69 -15.30 -35.39
C ASN A 109 -4.44 -16.30 -34.50
N MET A 110 -4.15 -16.32 -33.19
CA MET A 110 -4.96 -16.98 -32.15
C MET A 110 -6.06 -16.03 -31.66
#